data_AF-A0A5J4VXM1-F1
#
_entry.id   AF-A0A5J4VXM1-F1
#
_cell.length_a   1.000
_cell.length_b   1.000
_cell.length_c   1.000
_cell.angle_alpha   90.00
_cell.angle_beta   90.00
_cell.angle_gamma   90.00
#
_symmetry.space_group_name_H-M   'P 1'
#
loop_
_entity.id
_entity.type
_entity.pdbx_description
1 polymer ?
#
loop_
_entity_poly.entity_id
_entity_poly.type
_entity_poly.pdbx_seq_one_letter_code
_entity_poly.pdbx_strand_id
1 'polypeptide(L)'
;MVCDAVPGADKFISVNRIALFLELLQQKLNLRIEEIIAAMELLQRFISKQQIKDDQVLRVSNVGMLIIVSFVLALKLSRDKIPNNRVFANMFGVPIVNLNQSEISFLQIIDFELWVEFDNYSLLEDVPQISETIDTQ
;
A
#
# COMPACT_ATOMS: atom_id res chain seq x y z
N MET A 1 11.07 28.33 24.13
CA MET A 1 10.04 28.58 23.11
C MET A 1 9.49 27.22 22.72
N VAL A 2 8.35 26.83 23.30
CA VAL A 2 7.69 25.57 22.98
C VAL A 2 6.93 25.83 21.69
N CYS A 3 7.32 25.18 20.60
CA CYS A 3 6.50 25.20 19.40
C CYS A 3 5.26 24.37 19.71
N ASP A 4 4.14 25.05 19.89
CA ASP A 4 2.81 24.44 19.99
C ASP A 4 2.57 23.65 18.69
N ALA A 5 2.80 22.33 18.76
CA ALA A 5 2.35 21.43 17.71
C ALA A 5 0.82 21.51 17.68
N VAL A 6 0.27 21.98 16.55
CA VAL A 6 -1.17 22.08 16.34
C VAL A 6 -1.81 20.71 16.60
N PRO A 7 -2.76 20.59 17.54
CA PRO A 7 -3.43 19.32 17.83
C PRO A 7 -4.07 18.76 16.56
N GLY A 8 -3.64 17.59 16.09
CA GLY A 8 -4.10 16.98 14.84
C GLY A 8 -3.11 17.03 13.67
N ALA A 9 -1.93 17.64 13.81
CA ALA A 9 -0.87 17.54 12.79
C ALA A 9 -0.36 16.08 12.61
N ASP A 10 -0.55 15.23 13.61
CA ASP A 10 -0.33 13.78 13.60
C ASP A 10 -1.37 13.00 12.78
N LYS A 11 -2.49 13.64 12.39
CA LYS A 11 -3.56 13.06 11.57
C LYS A 11 -3.35 13.23 10.07
N PHE A 12 -2.21 13.74 9.62
CA PHE A 12 -1.93 13.87 8.19
C PHE A 12 -0.63 13.16 7.86
N ILE A 13 -0.72 12.09 7.05
CA ILE A 13 0.46 11.51 6.42
C ILE A 13 0.85 12.44 5.27
N SER A 14 2.08 12.95 5.27
CA SER A 14 2.55 13.76 4.15
C SER A 14 2.77 12.90 2.90
N VAL A 15 2.44 13.46 1.73
CA VAL A 15 2.65 12.81 0.42
C VAL A 15 4.11 12.34 0.28
N ASN A 16 5.07 13.16 0.72
CA ASN A 16 6.50 12.80 0.70
C ASN A 16 6.81 11.54 1.51
N ARG A 17 6.15 11.32 2.66
CA ARG A 17 6.36 10.10 3.46
C ARG A 17 5.77 8.88 2.79
N ILE A 18 4.64 9.01 2.08
CA ILE A 18 4.06 7.92 1.29
C ILE A 18 4.97 7.61 0.10
N ALA A 19 5.44 8.63 -0.62
CA ALA A 19 6.37 8.45 -1.74
C ALA A 19 7.66 7.73 -1.30
N LEU A 20 8.32 8.22 -0.24
CA LEU A 20 9.49 7.55 0.36
C LEU A 20 9.19 6.10 0.78
N PHE A 21 7.99 5.86 1.31
CA PHE A 21 7.58 4.51 1.72
C PHE A 21 7.37 3.58 0.52
N LEU A 22 6.78 4.08 -0.57
CA LEU A 22 6.59 3.35 -1.82
C LEU A 22 7.92 3.08 -2.53
N GLU A 23 8.86 4.04 -2.53
CA GLU A 23 10.22 3.84 -3.04
C GLU A 23 10.94 2.74 -2.25
N LEU A 24 10.86 2.76 -0.92
CA LEU A 24 11.43 1.71 -0.07
C LEU A 24 10.80 0.35 -0.35
N LEU A 25 9.49 0.30 -0.61
CA LEU A 25 8.79 -0.92 -1.00
C LEU A 25 9.30 -1.46 -2.34
N GLN A 26 9.38 -0.61 -3.36
CA GLN A 26 9.89 -0.98 -4.68
C GLN A 26 11.33 -1.51 -4.61
N GLN A 27 12.21 -0.81 -3.89
CA GLN A 27 13.62 -1.21 -3.75
C GLN A 27 13.78 -2.53 -2.99
N LYS A 28 13.02 -2.75 -1.91
CA LYS A 28 13.17 -3.95 -1.07
C LYS A 28 12.51 -5.20 -1.64
N LEU A 29 11.47 -5.05 -2.46
CA LEU A 29 10.64 -6.16 -2.95
C LEU A 29 10.88 -6.51 -4.43
N ASN A 30 11.60 -5.65 -5.17
CA ASN A 30 11.78 -5.76 -6.61
C ASN A 30 10.41 -5.93 -7.30
N LEU A 31 9.52 -4.97 -7.08
CA LEU A 31 8.13 -5.02 -7.54
C LEU A 31 8.04 -4.88 -9.06
N ARG A 32 7.25 -5.74 -9.69
CA ARG A 32 6.87 -5.60 -11.10
C ARG A 32 5.69 -4.62 -11.23
N ILE A 33 5.52 -4.02 -12.41
CA ILE A 33 4.44 -3.05 -12.65
C ILE A 33 3.07 -3.68 -12.38
N GLU A 34 2.85 -4.93 -12.82
CA GLU A 34 1.62 -5.66 -12.54
C GLU A 34 1.34 -5.83 -11.04
N GLU A 35 2.38 -5.98 -10.21
CA GLU A 35 2.25 -6.12 -8.75
C GLU A 35 1.90 -4.79 -8.08
N ILE A 36 2.39 -3.68 -8.64
CA ILE A 36 2.02 -2.33 -8.19
C ILE A 36 0.56 -2.05 -8.52
N ILE A 37 0.13 -2.33 -9.75
CA ILE A 37 -1.26 -2.16 -10.19
C ILE A 37 -2.19 -3.03 -9.34
N ALA A 38 -1.85 -4.30 -9.13
CA ALA A 38 -2.63 -5.19 -8.27
C ALA A 38 -2.73 -4.68 -6.83
N ALA A 39 -1.64 -4.16 -6.26
CA ALA A 39 -1.67 -3.59 -4.91
C ALA A 39 -2.58 -2.35 -4.84
N MET A 40 -2.55 -1.50 -5.87
CA MET A 40 -3.42 -0.32 -5.97
C MET A 40 -4.90 -0.71 -6.07
N GLU A 41 -5.22 -1.66 -6.93
CA GLU A 41 -6.59 -2.18 -7.11
C GLU A 41 -7.13 -2.81 -5.82
N LEU A 42 -6.33 -3.62 -5.13
CA LEU A 42 -6.71 -4.20 -3.83
C LEU A 42 -6.97 -3.12 -2.77
N LEU A 43 -6.11 -2.10 -2.70
CA LEU A 43 -6.27 -0.99 -1.76
C LEU A 43 -7.52 -0.16 -2.08
N GLN A 44 -7.77 0.12 -3.36
CA GLN A 44 -8.98 0.83 -3.81
C GLN A 44 -10.24 0.03 -3.44
N ARG A 45 -10.25 -1.28 -3.70
CA ARG A 45 -11.36 -2.17 -3.32
C ARG A 45 -11.62 -2.16 -1.81
N PHE A 46 -10.56 -2.19 -1.00
CA PHE A 46 -10.66 -2.06 0.45
C PHE A 46 -11.35 -0.75 0.85
N ILE A 47 -10.91 0.38 0.30
CA ILE A 47 -11.48 1.70 0.60
C ILE A 47 -12.96 1.75 0.21
N SER A 48 -13.32 1.27 -0.98
CA SER A 48 -14.71 1.25 -1.45
C SER A 48 -15.61 0.38 -0.56
N LYS A 49 -15.16 -0.82 -0.18
CA LYS A 49 -15.93 -1.75 0.67
C LYS A 49 -16.10 -1.22 2.10
N GLN A 50 -15.12 -0.50 2.63
CA GLN A 50 -15.21 0.18 3.92
C GLN A 50 -16.28 1.28 3.92
N GLN A 51 -16.33 2.10 2.86
CA GLN A 51 -17.33 3.16 2.74
C GLN A 51 -18.77 2.63 2.70
N ILE A 52 -18.98 1.45 2.12
CA ILE A 52 -20.31 0.81 2.04
C ILE A 52 -20.75 0.24 3.39
N LYS A 53 -19.81 -0.29 4.18
CA LYS A 53 -20.10 -1.00 5.45
C LYS A 53 -20.25 -0.04 6.65
N ASP A 54 -20.04 1.26 6.48
CA ASP A 54 -19.90 2.28 7.57
C ASP A 54 -18.91 1.86 8.68
N ASP A 55 -18.02 0.93 8.35
CA ASP A 55 -16.93 0.50 9.19
C ASP A 55 -15.81 1.53 8.98
N GLN A 56 -15.63 2.47 9.91
CA GLN A 56 -14.55 3.45 9.84
C GLN A 56 -13.21 2.86 10.31
N VAL A 57 -12.72 1.80 9.64
CA VAL A 57 -11.42 1.21 9.96
C VAL A 57 -10.29 2.06 9.39
N LEU A 58 -10.50 2.78 8.29
CA LEU A 58 -9.45 3.62 7.70
C LEU A 58 -9.09 4.80 8.64
N ARG A 59 -7.94 4.70 9.28
CA ARG A 59 -7.39 5.72 10.18
C ARG A 59 -5.97 6.03 9.77
N VAL A 60 -5.55 7.28 9.94
CA VAL A 60 -4.20 7.72 9.61
C VAL A 60 -3.13 6.82 10.26
N SER A 61 -3.42 6.32 11.47
CA SER A 61 -2.54 5.42 12.21
C SER A 61 -2.38 4.02 11.59
N ASN A 62 -3.26 3.57 10.69
CA ASN A 62 -3.19 2.24 10.07
C ASN A 62 -2.94 2.25 8.55
N VAL A 63 -2.95 3.40 7.90
CA VAL A 63 -2.68 3.53 6.45
C VAL A 63 -1.36 2.86 6.04
N GLY A 64 -0.29 3.03 6.82
CA GLY A 64 0.98 2.37 6.52
C GLY A 64 0.88 0.84 6.50
N MET A 65 0.15 0.26 7.45
CA MET A 65 -0.10 -1.19 7.50
C MET A 65 -0.99 -1.64 6.33
N LEU A 66 -2.01 -0.86 5.97
CA LEU A 66 -2.89 -1.16 4.82
C LEU A 66 -2.10 -1.19 3.51
N ILE A 67 -1.18 -0.24 3.32
CA ILE A 67 -0.29 -0.21 2.15
C ILE A 67 0.59 -1.48 2.15
N ILE A 68 1.24 -1.80 3.28
CA ILE A 68 2.07 -3.02 3.40
C ILE A 68 1.28 -4.26 3.00
N VAL A 69 0.09 -4.45 3.59
CA VAL A 69 -0.75 -5.63 3.34
C VAL A 69 -1.16 -5.71 1.88
N SER A 70 -1.51 -4.58 1.25
CA SER A 70 -1.89 -4.54 -0.17
C SER A 70 -0.76 -5.03 -1.08
N PHE A 71 0.48 -4.59 -0.84
CA PHE A 71 1.66 -5.05 -1.58
C PHE A 71 2.02 -6.51 -1.28
N VAL A 72 1.92 -6.95 -0.01
CA VAL A 72 2.16 -8.35 0.36
C VAL A 72 1.16 -9.27 -0.34
N LEU A 73 -0.12 -8.90 -0.39
CA LEU A 73 -1.14 -9.66 -1.09
C LEU A 73 -0.89 -9.70 -2.60
N ALA A 74 -0.63 -8.55 -3.24
CA ALA A 74 -0.32 -8.49 -4.66
C ALA A 74 0.86 -9.41 -5.03
N LEU A 75 1.91 -9.40 -4.22
CA LEU A 75 3.06 -10.29 -4.37
C LEU A 75 2.69 -11.77 -4.25
N LYS A 76 1.90 -12.14 -3.23
CA LYS A 76 1.45 -13.52 -3.01
C LYS A 76 0.56 -14.04 -4.14
N LEU A 77 -0.25 -13.17 -4.75
CA LEU A 77 -1.14 -13.51 -5.85
C LEU A 77 -0.40 -13.63 -7.19
N SER A 78 0.71 -12.90 -7.35
CA SER A 78 1.38 -12.74 -8.65
C SER A 78 2.64 -13.60 -8.83
N ARG A 79 3.15 -14.24 -7.77
CA ARG A 79 4.41 -15.01 -7.80
C ARG A 79 4.20 -16.46 -7.36
N ASP A 80 4.80 -17.40 -8.10
CA ASP A 80 4.79 -18.84 -7.76
C ASP A 80 5.52 -19.15 -6.45
N LYS A 81 6.54 -18.36 -6.12
CA LYS A 81 7.34 -18.49 -4.90
C LYS A 81 7.41 -17.16 -4.18
N ILE A 82 6.88 -17.13 -2.98
CA ILE A 82 6.86 -15.94 -2.15
C ILE A 82 7.34 -16.24 -0.72
N PRO A 83 8.12 -15.34 -0.10
CA PRO A 83 8.45 -15.47 1.32
C PRO A 83 7.21 -15.48 2.19
N ASN A 84 7.29 -16.10 3.36
CA ASN A 84 6.21 -16.01 4.35
C ASN A 84 6.20 -14.64 5.05
N ASN A 85 5.12 -14.37 5.80
CA ASN A 85 4.93 -13.10 6.50
C ASN A 85 6.03 -12.72 7.50
N ARG A 86 6.82 -13.69 7.99
CA ARG A 86 7.95 -13.36 8.87
C ARG A 86 8.99 -12.52 8.15
N VAL A 87 9.25 -12.81 6.88
CA VAL A 87 10.22 -12.06 6.08
C VAL A 87 9.72 -10.64 5.85
N PHE A 88 8.45 -10.46 5.49
CA PHE A 88 7.83 -9.14 5.33
C PHE A 88 7.79 -8.37 6.65
N ALA A 89 7.39 -9.01 7.75
CA ALA A 89 7.37 -8.40 9.08
C ALA A 89 8.74 -7.84 9.47
N ASN A 90 9.81 -8.64 9.28
CA ASN A 90 11.18 -8.20 9.52
C ASN A 90 11.60 -7.06 8.59
N MET A 91 11.24 -7.15 7.30
CA MET A 91 11.58 -6.15 6.27
C MET A 91 11.01 -4.76 6.57
N PHE A 92 9.78 -4.71 7.10
CA PHE A 92 9.07 -3.47 7.44
C PHE A 92 9.18 -3.07 8.91
N GLY A 93 9.84 -3.88 9.74
CA GLY A 93 9.96 -3.60 11.18
C GLY A 93 8.62 -3.65 11.92
N VAL A 94 7.67 -4.46 11.44
CA VAL A 94 6.35 -4.61 12.07
C VAL A 94 6.24 -5.95 12.82
N PRO A 95 5.50 -6.04 13.93
CA PRO A 95 5.26 -7.32 14.59
C PRO A 95 4.53 -8.29 13.66
N ILE A 96 5.03 -9.52 13.54
CA ILE A 96 4.44 -10.56 12.68
C ILE A 96 2.96 -10.82 13.00
N VAL A 97 2.58 -10.76 14.27
CA VAL A 97 1.19 -10.94 14.72
C VAL A 97 0.30 -9.85 14.13
N ASN A 98 0.76 -8.59 14.17
CA ASN A 98 0.01 -7.45 13.63
C ASN A 98 -0.12 -7.55 12.10
N LEU A 99 0.95 -7.98 11.41
CA LEU A 99 0.90 -8.17 9.95
C LEU A 99 -0.09 -9.28 9.58
N ASN A 100 -0.01 -10.45 10.23
CA ASN A 100 -0.93 -11.57 9.98
C ASN A 100 -2.38 -11.18 10.25
N GLN A 101 -2.64 -10.52 11.38
CA GLN A 101 -3.99 -10.09 11.73
C GLN A 101 -4.52 -9.05 10.75
N SER A 102 -3.69 -8.07 10.37
CA SER A 102 -4.08 -7.05 9.39
C SER A 102 -4.34 -7.66 8.01
N GLU A 103 -3.56 -8.65 7.59
CA GLU A 103 -3.80 -9.37 6.35
C GLU A 103 -5.15 -10.10 6.37
N ILE A 104 -5.46 -10.84 7.44
CA ILE A 104 -6.75 -11.52 7.59
C ILE A 104 -7.90 -10.53 7.55
N SER A 105 -7.82 -9.45 8.33
CA SER A 105 -8.87 -8.42 8.37
C SER A 105 -9.05 -7.75 7.01
N PHE A 106 -7.96 -7.49 6.29
CA PHE A 106 -8.01 -6.91 4.95
C PHE A 106 -8.78 -7.82 3.99
N LEU A 107 -8.44 -9.11 3.95
CA LEU A 107 -9.10 -10.12 3.13
C LEU A 107 -10.60 -10.22 3.43
N GLN A 108 -10.97 -10.18 4.71
CA GLN A 108 -12.38 -10.19 5.14
C GLN A 108 -13.13 -8.93 4.69
N ILE A 109 -12.49 -7.76 4.76
CA ILE A 109 -13.12 -6.48 4.39
C ILE A 109 -13.42 -6.44 2.89
N ILE A 110 -12.49 -6.92 2.04
CA ILE A 110 -12.69 -7.03 0.59
C ILE A 110 -13.51 -8.26 0.18
N ASP A 111 -14.11 -8.99 1.13
CA ASP A 111 -14.91 -10.19 0.88
C ASP A 111 -14.15 -11.28 0.07
N PHE A 112 -12.83 -11.35 0.23
CA PHE A 112 -11.93 -12.22 -0.54
C PHE A 112 -12.00 -12.02 -2.07
N GLU A 113 -12.50 -10.86 -2.53
CA GLU A 113 -12.44 -10.47 -3.94
C GLU A 113 -10.99 -10.12 -4.30
N LEU A 114 -10.20 -11.13 -4.69
CA LEU A 114 -8.77 -11.01 -4.99
C LEU A 114 -8.45 -10.94 -6.47
N TRP A 115 -9.44 -11.23 -7.32
CA TRP A 115 -9.26 -11.18 -8.77
C TRP A 115 -9.02 -9.72 -9.21
N VAL A 116 -7.92 -9.52 -9.92
CA VAL A 116 -7.55 -8.24 -10.53
C VAL A 116 -7.49 -8.49 -12.03
N GLU A 117 -8.39 -7.84 -12.78
CA GLU A 117 -8.38 -7.89 -14.23
C GLU A 117 -7.38 -6.85 -14.74
N PHE A 118 -6.42 -7.32 -15.53
CA PHE A 118 -5.50 -6.45 -16.25
C PHE A 118 -6.04 -6.23 -17.67
N ASP A 119 -7.25 -5.68 -17.77
CA ASP A 119 -7.80 -5.32 -19.07
C ASP A 119 -7.09 -4.06 -19.58
N ASN A 120 -6.09 -4.28 -20.43
CA ASN A 120 -5.40 -3.30 -21.27
C ASN A 120 -5.09 -1.95 -20.61
N TYR A 121 -4.15 -1.90 -19.66
CA TYR A 121 -3.27 -0.76 -19.30
C TYR A 121 -3.81 0.69 -19.37
N SER A 122 -5.12 0.94 -19.30
CA SER A 122 -5.70 2.28 -19.35
C SER A 122 -5.41 3.08 -18.08
N LEU A 123 -5.00 2.41 -17.00
CA LEU A 123 -4.51 3.04 -15.76
C LEU A 123 -3.12 3.70 -15.91
N LEU A 124 -2.35 3.39 -16.96
CA LEU A 124 -1.05 4.03 -17.21
C LEU A 124 -1.18 5.37 -17.96
N GLU A 125 -2.34 5.71 -18.51
CA GLU A 125 -2.52 6.97 -19.24
C GLU A 125 -2.63 8.20 -18.30
N ASP A 126 -3.00 8.00 -17.03
CA ASP A 126 -3.18 9.07 -16.04
C ASP A 126 -1.99 9.27 -15.08
N VAL A 127 -0.91 8.49 -15.20
CA VAL A 127 0.29 8.70 -14.38
C VAL A 127 1.07 9.89 -14.96
N PRO A 128 1.27 10.99 -14.21
CA PRO A 128 2.05 12.12 -14.70
C PRO A 128 3.45 11.65 -15.05
N GLN A 129 3.83 11.82 -16.32
CA GLN A 129 5.20 11.62 -16.78
C GLN A 129 6.10 12.55 -15.94
N ILE A 130 6.89 11.99 -15.04
CA ILE A 130 7.93 12.73 -14.33
C ILE A 130 9.01 12.99 -15.38
N SER A 131 8.94 14.15 -16.03
CA SER A 131 9.99 14.60 -16.95
C SER A 131 11.28 14.75 -16.16
N GLU A 132 12.25 13.88 -16.42
CA GLU A 132 13.65 14.15 -16.10
C GLU A 132 14.08 15.38 -16.91
N THR A 133 14.08 16.55 -16.29
CA THR A 133 14.88 17.67 -16.77
C THR A 133 16.33 17.31 -16.48
N ILE A 134 16.98 16.66 -17.44
CA ILE A 134 18.43 16.58 -17.47
C ILE A 134 18.90 17.98 -17.88
N ASP A 135 19.18 18.82 -16.88
CA ASP A 135 19.98 20.02 -17.07
C ASP A 135 21.36 19.56 -17.57
N THR A 136 21.58 19.71 -18.88
CA THR A 136 22.91 19.59 -19.47
C THR A 136 23.43 21.01 -19.66
N GLN A 137 24.63 21.23 -19.09
CA GLN A 137 25.42 22.48 -19.05
C GLN A 137 25.42 23.33 -20.32
#